data_AF-A0A2V4W0F0-F1
#
_entry.id   AF-A0A2V4W0F0-F1
#
_cell.length_a   1.000
_cell.length_b   1.000
_cell.length_c   1.000
_cell.angle_alpha   90.00
_cell.angle_beta   90.00
_cell.angle_gamma   90.00
#
_symmetry.space_group_name_H-M   'P 1'
#
loop_
_entity.id
_entity.type
_entity.pdbx_description
1 polymer ?
#
loop_
_entity_poly.entity_id
_entity_poly.type
_entity_poly.pdbx_seq_one_letter_code
_entity_poly.pdbx_strand_id
1 'polypeptide(L)'
;MVKKKNILGIILILGCITLISSSLYSEYKINKLENSFENELDAYVNLNLTPAINYFEEYRLEGDYLNTFILTLNKDFDVLSLKEKWDFLKPLMNDYDSQRERLLNVHNLWEGSLKLGISNQSDIIVKTSNGEYEYSSVDSLREPTGKLHLSSDFEEPINNFAKVVEQGFRSPPPPGNQIGHGMSQIEVQRLLGDPDSINRKMAGDIIIDHWYYGGTYILFQDGIVKQMSTHHIYK
;
A
#
# COMPACT_ATOMS: atom_id res chain seq x y z
N MET A 1 -14.67 -66.19 3.66
CA MET A 1 -14.81 -64.93 2.89
C MET A 1 -15.09 -63.66 3.73
N VAL A 2 -15.18 -63.74 5.08
CA VAL A 2 -15.61 -62.60 5.93
C VAL A 2 -14.48 -61.60 6.27
N LYS A 3 -13.21 -62.03 6.31
CA LYS A 3 -12.08 -61.17 6.74
C LYS A 3 -11.72 -60.02 5.77
N LYS A 4 -11.95 -60.16 4.47
CA LYS A 4 -11.57 -59.14 3.46
C LYS A 4 -12.48 -57.89 3.48
N LYS A 5 -13.76 -58.04 3.87
CA LYS A 5 -14.72 -56.91 3.90
C LYS A 5 -14.48 -55.96 5.08
N ASN A 6 -14.03 -56.48 6.23
CA ASN A 6 -13.74 -55.67 7.41
C ASN A 6 -12.46 -54.83 7.26
N ILE A 7 -11.46 -55.33 6.51
CA ILE A 7 -10.22 -54.60 6.23
C ILE A 7 -10.50 -53.38 5.34
N LEU A 8 -11.37 -53.53 4.34
CA LEU A 8 -11.75 -52.42 3.46
C LEU A 8 -12.46 -51.29 4.24
N GLY A 9 -13.33 -51.64 5.19
CA GLY A 9 -14.00 -50.67 6.06
C GLY A 9 -13.04 -49.93 7.00
N ILE A 10 -12.04 -50.62 7.56
CA ILE A 10 -11.02 -50.00 8.42
C ILE A 10 -10.13 -49.04 7.61
N ILE A 11 -9.73 -49.41 6.39
CA ILE A 11 -8.95 -48.53 5.50
C ILE A 11 -9.76 -47.28 5.14
N LEU A 12 -11.07 -47.42 4.88
CA LEU A 12 -11.94 -46.28 4.57
C LEU A 12 -12.05 -45.33 5.78
N ILE A 13 -12.24 -45.86 6.99
CA ILE A 13 -12.32 -45.06 8.22
C ILE A 13 -11.00 -44.34 8.50
N LEU A 14 -9.86 -45.03 8.37
CA LEU A 14 -8.54 -44.41 8.53
C LEU A 14 -8.31 -43.31 7.48
N GLY A 15 -8.70 -43.54 6.23
CA GLY A 15 -8.65 -42.52 5.17
C GLY A 15 -9.48 -41.28 5.51
N CYS A 16 -10.72 -41.46 5.99
CA CYS A 16 -11.57 -40.34 6.41
C CYS A 16 -10.96 -39.57 7.59
N ILE A 17 -10.39 -40.26 8.59
CA ILE A 17 -9.71 -39.62 9.72
C ILE A 17 -8.52 -38.79 9.22
N THR A 18 -7.70 -39.33 8.32
CA THR A 18 -6.55 -38.59 7.77
C THR A 18 -6.97 -37.36 6.97
N LEU A 19 -8.07 -37.44 6.21
CA LEU A 19 -8.61 -36.30 5.46
C LEU A 19 -9.13 -35.21 6.40
N ILE A 20 -9.93 -35.57 7.40
CA ILE A 20 -10.47 -34.62 8.40
C ILE A 20 -9.33 -34.00 9.22
N SER A 21 -8.34 -34.79 9.64
CA SER A 21 -7.18 -34.25 10.35
C SER A 21 -6.36 -33.30 9.48
N SER A 22 -6.23 -33.58 8.18
CA SER A 22 -5.53 -32.69 7.25
C SER A 22 -6.27 -31.37 7.01
N SER A 23 -7.61 -31.40 6.89
CA SER A 23 -8.41 -30.19 6.72
C SER A 23 -8.39 -29.32 7.97
N LEU A 24 -8.58 -29.92 9.15
CA LEU A 24 -8.53 -29.22 10.44
C LEU A 24 -7.14 -28.60 10.71
N TYR A 25 -6.06 -29.32 10.36
CA TYR A 25 -4.71 -28.79 10.49
C TYR A 25 -4.46 -27.60 9.55
N SER A 26 -4.96 -27.67 8.31
CA SER A 26 -4.89 -26.57 7.34
C SER A 26 -5.64 -25.34 7.83
N GLU A 27 -6.87 -25.52 8.31
CA GLU A 27 -7.72 -24.44 8.85
C GLU A 27 -7.08 -23.80 10.09
N TYR A 28 -6.58 -24.61 11.03
CA TYR A 28 -5.84 -24.10 12.19
C TYR A 28 -4.62 -23.26 11.78
N LYS A 29 -3.86 -23.71 10.78
CA LYS A 29 -2.70 -22.99 10.28
C LYS A 29 -3.08 -21.65 9.64
N ILE A 30 -4.15 -21.61 8.85
CA ILE A 30 -4.67 -20.39 8.23
C ILE A 30 -5.12 -19.40 9.31
N ASN A 31 -5.97 -19.85 10.25
CA ASN A 31 -6.46 -19.01 11.33
C ASN A 31 -5.30 -18.44 12.17
N LYS A 32 -4.24 -19.22 12.40
CA LYS A 32 -3.06 -18.72 13.12
C LYS A 32 -2.31 -17.61 12.36
N LEU A 33 -2.21 -17.74 11.03
CA LEU A 33 -1.56 -16.73 10.19
C LEU A 33 -2.40 -15.45 10.10
N GLU A 34 -3.72 -15.57 9.95
CA GLU A 34 -4.66 -14.45 9.96
C GLU A 34 -4.63 -13.70 11.30
N ASN A 35 -4.66 -14.43 12.43
CA ASN A 35 -4.50 -13.81 13.75
C ASN A 35 -3.14 -13.11 13.92
N SER A 36 -2.04 -13.66 13.37
CA SER A 36 -0.73 -13.00 13.44
C SER A 36 -0.75 -11.70 12.63
N PHE A 37 -1.31 -11.76 11.42
CA PHE A 37 -1.48 -10.61 10.54
C PHE A 37 -2.29 -9.49 11.21
N GLU A 38 -3.45 -9.82 11.77
CA GLU A 38 -4.33 -8.85 12.44
C GLU A 38 -3.63 -8.18 13.63
N ASN A 39 -2.99 -8.96 14.50
CA ASN A 39 -2.28 -8.44 15.66
C ASN A 39 -1.07 -7.57 15.28
N GLU A 40 -0.32 -7.94 14.25
CA GLU A 40 0.83 -7.17 13.79
C GLU A 40 0.43 -5.85 13.11
N LEU A 41 -0.68 -5.86 12.35
CA LEU A 41 -1.20 -4.64 11.73
C LEU A 41 -1.80 -3.70 12.78
N ASP A 42 -2.57 -4.21 13.73
CA ASP A 42 -3.12 -3.44 14.85
C ASP A 42 -2.00 -2.79 15.68
N ALA A 43 -0.99 -3.57 16.06
CA ALA A 43 0.17 -3.06 16.79
C ALA A 43 0.92 -1.97 16.00
N TYR A 44 1.07 -2.13 14.68
CA TYR A 44 1.69 -1.11 13.85
C TYR A 44 0.89 0.19 13.85
N VAL A 45 -0.42 0.13 13.64
CA VAL A 45 -1.31 1.30 13.62
C VAL A 45 -1.22 2.04 14.95
N ASN A 46 -1.35 1.32 16.06
CA ASN A 46 -1.32 1.89 17.40
C ASN A 46 0.04 2.53 17.78
N LEU A 47 1.15 1.93 17.34
CA LEU A 47 2.49 2.37 17.73
C LEU A 47 3.06 3.44 16.79
N ASN A 48 2.63 3.48 15.52
CA ASN A 48 3.28 4.29 14.48
C ASN A 48 2.35 5.31 13.82
N LEU A 49 1.07 4.97 13.60
CA LEU A 49 0.15 5.86 12.88
C LEU A 49 -0.60 6.77 13.84
N THR A 50 -1.34 6.19 14.79
CA THR A 50 -2.23 6.97 15.68
C THR A 50 -1.52 8.00 16.55
N PRO A 51 -0.27 7.81 17.04
CA PRO A 51 0.41 8.84 17.81
C PRO A 51 0.75 10.11 17.01
N ALA A 52 0.80 10.00 15.67
CA ALA A 52 1.09 11.11 14.77
C ALA A 52 -0.18 11.85 14.30
N ILE A 53 -1.37 11.34 14.62
CA ILE A 53 -2.64 11.90 14.17
C ILE A 53 -3.09 12.99 15.14
N ASN A 54 -3.10 14.23 14.66
CA ASN A 54 -3.80 15.31 15.35
C ASN A 54 -5.31 15.01 15.36
N TYR A 55 -6.01 15.41 16.43
CA TYR A 55 -7.47 15.25 16.59
C TYR A 55 -7.94 13.80 16.80
N PHE A 56 -7.01 12.87 17.05
CA PHE A 56 -7.30 11.46 17.26
C PHE A 56 -8.15 11.19 18.51
N GLU A 57 -9.19 10.37 18.38
CA GLU A 57 -9.97 9.85 19.52
C GLU A 57 -9.87 8.32 19.61
N GLU A 58 -10.19 7.62 18.52
CA GLU A 58 -10.13 6.16 18.43
C GLU A 58 -9.85 5.69 17.00
N TYR A 59 -9.41 4.45 16.85
CA TYR A 59 -9.39 3.76 15.55
C TYR A 59 -9.99 2.36 15.66
N ARG A 60 -10.39 1.83 14.50
CA ARG A 60 -10.77 0.43 14.29
C ARG A 60 -10.29 -0.04 12.94
N LEU A 61 -9.98 -1.33 12.84
CA LEU A 61 -9.65 -1.99 11.58
C LEU A 61 -10.77 -2.97 11.25
N GLU A 62 -11.30 -2.90 10.03
CA GLU A 62 -12.46 -3.69 9.60
C GLU A 62 -12.28 -4.21 8.16
N GLY A 63 -13.12 -5.16 7.77
CA GLY A 63 -13.15 -5.74 6.43
C GLY A 63 -12.18 -6.89 6.21
N ASP A 64 -12.28 -7.50 5.03
CA ASP A 64 -11.46 -8.66 4.66
C ASP A 64 -9.99 -8.26 4.64
N TYR A 65 -9.19 -9.01 5.40
CA TYR A 65 -7.77 -8.70 5.61
C TYR A 65 -7.55 -7.25 6.05
N LEU A 66 -8.48 -6.73 6.86
CA LEU A 66 -8.42 -5.39 7.42
C LEU A 66 -8.19 -4.35 6.32
N ASN A 67 -8.99 -4.37 5.24
CA ASN A 67 -8.83 -3.40 4.17
C ASN A 67 -9.44 -2.02 4.49
N THR A 68 -10.19 -1.89 5.59
CA THR A 68 -10.82 -0.63 6.00
C THR A 68 -10.20 -0.12 7.30
N PHE A 69 -9.60 1.08 7.24
CA PHE A 69 -9.03 1.77 8.41
C PHE A 69 -9.99 2.88 8.86
N ILE A 70 -10.70 2.63 9.96
CA ILE A 70 -11.65 3.58 10.53
C ILE A 70 -10.96 4.44 11.57
N LEU A 71 -11.07 5.76 11.41
CA LEU A 71 -10.58 6.78 12.33
C LEU A 71 -11.76 7.59 12.87
N THR A 72 -11.85 7.71 14.18
CA THR A 72 -12.73 8.70 14.79
C THR A 72 -11.87 9.89 15.21
N LEU A 73 -12.20 11.06 14.63
CA LEU A 73 -11.50 12.30 14.89
C LEU A 73 -12.46 13.31 15.54
N ASN A 74 -11.90 14.18 16.38
CA ASN A 74 -12.66 15.24 17.00
C ASN A 74 -13.13 16.28 15.97
N LYS A 75 -14.02 17.19 16.40
CA LYS A 75 -14.65 18.22 15.54
C LYS A 75 -13.67 19.20 14.89
N ASP A 76 -12.43 19.31 15.34
CA ASP A 76 -11.46 20.24 14.78
C ASP A 76 -10.99 19.80 13.39
N PHE A 77 -11.05 18.50 13.09
CA PHE A 77 -10.82 17.98 11.73
C PHE A 77 -11.82 18.57 10.71
N ASP A 78 -13.07 18.79 11.12
CA ASP A 78 -14.10 19.31 10.22
C ASP A 78 -13.80 20.75 9.75
N VAL A 79 -13.01 21.50 10.52
CA VAL A 79 -12.63 22.89 10.22
C VAL A 79 -11.61 22.97 9.08
N LEU A 80 -10.87 21.89 8.82
CA LEU A 80 -9.89 21.84 7.73
C LEU A 80 -10.55 22.09 6.37
N SER A 81 -9.86 22.78 5.47
CA SER A 81 -10.24 22.82 4.07
C SER A 81 -10.18 21.44 3.44
N LEU A 82 -10.88 21.25 2.32
CA LEU A 82 -10.90 19.96 1.62
C LEU A 82 -9.49 19.50 1.19
N LYS A 83 -8.64 20.44 0.78
CA LYS A 83 -7.23 20.18 0.45
C LYS A 83 -6.42 19.77 1.68
N GLU A 84 -6.62 20.42 2.82
CA GLU A 84 -5.94 20.03 4.06
C GLU A 84 -6.37 18.63 4.54
N LYS A 85 -7.65 18.29 4.40
CA LYS A 85 -8.15 16.93 4.67
C LYS A 85 -7.48 15.92 3.75
N TRP A 86 -7.39 16.22 2.46
CA TRP A 86 -6.68 15.41 1.47
C TRP A 86 -5.20 15.21 1.82
N ASP A 87 -4.47 16.30 2.03
CA ASP A 87 -3.04 16.30 2.33
C ASP A 87 -2.73 15.56 3.65
N PHE A 88 -3.70 15.51 4.57
CA PHE A 88 -3.63 14.73 5.80
C PHE A 88 -3.89 13.23 5.57
N LEU A 89 -4.93 12.85 4.82
CA LEU A 89 -5.34 11.45 4.65
C LEU A 89 -4.45 10.66 3.68
N LYS A 90 -3.92 11.31 2.65
CA LYS A 90 -3.08 10.68 1.63
C LYS A 90 -1.83 9.97 2.19
N PRO A 91 -0.94 10.63 2.96
CA PRO A 91 0.23 9.95 3.51
C PRO A 91 -0.16 8.85 4.49
N LEU A 92 -1.23 9.04 5.26
CA LEU A 92 -1.74 8.05 6.21
C LEU A 92 -2.21 6.77 5.51
N MET A 93 -2.90 6.90 4.38
CA MET A 93 -3.31 5.78 3.54
C MET A 93 -2.10 5.01 3.00
N ASN A 94 -1.12 5.72 2.45
CA ASN A 94 0.06 5.10 1.86
C ASN A 94 0.85 4.27 2.89
N ASP A 95 1.02 4.80 4.10
CA ASP A 95 1.74 4.10 5.17
C ASP A 95 0.96 2.86 5.65
N TYR A 96 -0.36 2.99 5.81
CA TYR A 96 -1.24 1.88 6.16
C TYR A 96 -1.21 0.77 5.10
N ASP A 97 -1.40 1.13 3.83
CA ASP A 97 -1.45 0.19 2.71
C ASP A 97 -0.12 -0.55 2.51
N SER A 98 0.99 0.19 2.57
CA SER A 98 2.33 -0.38 2.46
C SER A 98 2.58 -1.42 3.56
N GLN A 99 2.19 -1.13 4.80
CA GLN A 99 2.36 -2.08 5.89
C GLN A 99 1.41 -3.29 5.74
N ARG A 100 0.14 -3.06 5.37
CA ARG A 100 -0.83 -4.13 5.15
C ARG A 100 -0.31 -5.09 4.08
N GLU A 101 0.13 -4.56 2.94
CA GLU A 101 0.69 -5.35 1.84
C GLU A 101 1.94 -6.13 2.27
N ARG A 102 2.85 -5.51 3.01
CA ARG A 102 4.03 -6.18 3.56
C ARG A 102 3.64 -7.38 4.43
N LEU A 103 2.71 -7.20 5.37
CA LEU A 103 2.30 -8.26 6.30
C LEU A 103 1.54 -9.38 5.57
N LEU A 104 0.68 -9.02 4.62
CA LEU A 104 0.00 -9.99 3.76
C LEU A 104 1.01 -10.90 3.01
N ASN A 105 2.11 -10.32 2.53
CA ASN A 105 3.20 -11.07 1.89
C ASN A 105 3.99 -11.93 2.91
N VAL A 106 4.35 -11.38 4.06
CA VAL A 106 5.08 -12.11 5.13
C VAL A 106 4.31 -13.35 5.60
N HIS A 107 2.99 -13.24 5.74
CA HIS A 107 2.14 -14.36 6.16
C HIS A 107 1.70 -15.26 5.00
N ASN A 108 2.16 -15.00 3.76
CA ASN A 108 1.77 -15.71 2.54
C ASN A 108 0.24 -15.80 2.34
N LEU A 109 -0.49 -14.77 2.77
CA LEU A 109 -1.94 -14.70 2.61
C LEU A 109 -2.33 -14.40 1.14
N TRP A 110 -1.33 -14.18 0.27
CA TRP A 110 -1.48 -14.00 -1.17
C TRP A 110 -1.35 -15.29 -2.00
N GLU A 111 -0.67 -16.34 -1.54
CA GLU A 111 -0.41 -17.52 -2.37
C GLU A 111 -1.06 -18.77 -1.79
N GLY A 112 -2.18 -19.17 -2.40
CA GLY A 112 -2.93 -20.37 -2.06
C GLY A 112 -4.34 -20.32 -2.63
N SER A 113 -5.04 -21.44 -2.64
CA SER A 113 -6.44 -21.64 -3.10
C SER A 113 -7.52 -20.78 -2.40
N LEU A 114 -7.13 -19.70 -1.72
CA LEU A 114 -7.96 -18.74 -0.99
C LEU A 114 -8.32 -17.50 -1.82
N LYS A 115 -7.77 -17.35 -3.03
CA LYS A 115 -7.93 -16.13 -3.85
C LYS A 115 -9.10 -16.19 -4.83
N LEU A 116 -10.22 -15.57 -4.46
CA LEU A 116 -11.12 -14.82 -5.34
C LEU A 116 -11.88 -13.80 -4.46
N GLY A 117 -11.31 -12.62 -4.19
CA GLY A 117 -12.10 -11.56 -3.55
C GLY A 117 -11.38 -10.50 -2.73
N ILE A 118 -10.09 -10.68 -2.37
CA ILE A 118 -9.38 -9.65 -1.59
C ILE A 118 -9.30 -8.37 -2.43
N SER A 119 -10.08 -7.37 -2.04
CA SER A 119 -9.93 -6.01 -2.57
C SER A 119 -8.51 -5.56 -2.24
N ASN A 120 -7.70 -5.37 -3.27
CA ASN A 120 -6.38 -4.76 -3.14
C ASN A 120 -6.48 -3.30 -2.71
N GLN A 121 -7.66 -2.71 -2.86
CA GLN A 121 -7.94 -1.34 -2.48
C GLN A 121 -8.41 -1.26 -1.04
N SER A 122 -7.76 -0.35 -0.32
CA SER A 122 -8.07 0.01 1.04
C SER A 122 -8.67 1.40 1.12
N ASP A 123 -9.42 1.61 2.19
CA ASP A 123 -10.15 2.84 2.45
C ASP A 123 -9.88 3.31 3.88
N ILE A 124 -9.67 4.62 4.03
CA ILE A 124 -9.70 5.30 5.32
C ILE A 124 -11.08 5.93 5.47
N ILE A 125 -11.80 5.52 6.50
CA ILE A 125 -13.09 6.10 6.86
C ILE A 125 -12.88 7.01 8.08
N VAL A 126 -13.07 8.31 7.90
CA VAL A 126 -13.01 9.29 8.99
C VAL A 126 -14.42 9.58 9.48
N LYS A 127 -14.67 9.27 10.76
CA LYS A 127 -15.92 9.59 11.46
C LYS A 127 -15.72 10.81 12.34
N THR A 128 -16.55 11.82 12.15
CA THR A 128 -16.61 13.03 12.99
C THR A 128 -18.05 13.30 13.42
N SER A 129 -18.25 14.37 14.21
CA SER A 129 -19.60 14.84 14.53
C SER A 129 -20.41 15.31 13.31
N ASN A 130 -19.75 15.68 12.21
CA ASN A 130 -20.41 16.18 10.99
C ASN A 130 -20.67 15.08 9.95
N GLY A 131 -20.22 13.85 10.20
CA GLY A 131 -20.51 12.69 9.38
C GLY A 131 -19.26 11.89 9.02
N GLU A 132 -19.31 11.26 7.85
CA GLU A 132 -18.29 10.32 7.39
C GLU A 132 -17.59 10.85 6.14
N TYR A 133 -16.26 10.88 6.18
CA TYR A 133 -15.42 11.08 5.00
C TYR A 133 -14.78 9.74 4.62
N GLU A 134 -14.69 9.44 3.33
CA GLU A 134 -13.99 8.26 2.83
C GLU A 134 -12.84 8.70 1.93
N TYR A 135 -11.61 8.34 2.29
CA TYR A 135 -10.47 8.48 1.41
C TYR A 135 -10.03 7.10 0.94
N SER A 136 -10.12 6.88 -0.36
CA SER A 136 -9.79 5.59 -0.96
C SER A 136 -8.38 5.58 -1.56
N SER A 137 -7.75 4.40 -1.56
CA SER A 137 -6.47 4.10 -2.22
C SER A 137 -6.43 4.41 -3.72
N VAL A 138 -7.58 4.68 -4.36
CA VAL A 138 -7.66 5.20 -5.74
C VAL A 138 -7.53 6.72 -5.84
N ASP A 139 -7.01 7.38 -4.80
CA ASP A 139 -6.86 8.83 -4.76
C ASP A 139 -8.22 9.53 -4.95
N SER A 140 -9.17 9.21 -4.07
CA SER A 140 -10.47 9.87 -4.06
C SER A 140 -10.94 10.18 -2.65
N LEU A 141 -11.54 11.37 -2.45
CA LEU A 141 -12.10 11.82 -1.19
C LEU A 141 -13.61 12.03 -1.34
N ARG A 142 -14.42 11.27 -0.61
CA ARG A 142 -15.87 11.45 -0.51
C ARG A 142 -16.22 12.20 0.78
N GLU A 143 -16.98 13.27 0.66
CA GLU A 143 -17.50 14.05 1.79
C GLU A 143 -18.78 13.43 2.38
N PRO A 144 -19.19 13.82 3.62
CA PRO A 144 -20.45 13.39 4.24
C PRO A 144 -21.70 13.67 3.40
N THR A 145 -21.64 14.67 2.53
CA THR A 145 -22.71 15.02 1.59
C THR A 145 -22.87 14.01 0.45
N GLY A 146 -21.91 13.08 0.29
CA GLY A 146 -21.80 12.15 -0.83
C GLY A 146 -21.05 12.71 -2.03
N LYS A 147 -20.55 13.95 -1.98
CA LYS A 147 -19.74 14.53 -3.06
C LYS A 147 -18.37 13.85 -3.13
N LEU A 148 -18.02 13.34 -4.31
CA LEU A 148 -16.73 12.73 -4.60
C LEU A 148 -15.79 13.77 -5.22
N HIS A 149 -14.54 13.81 -4.76
CA HIS A 149 -13.46 14.60 -5.31
C HIS A 149 -12.29 13.70 -5.68
N LEU A 150 -11.67 13.97 -6.82
CA LEU A 150 -10.53 13.23 -7.33
C LEU A 150 -9.25 14.04 -7.09
N SER A 151 -8.08 13.39 -7.20
CA SER A 151 -6.78 14.07 -7.08
C SER A 151 -6.66 15.34 -7.93
N SER A 152 -7.24 15.33 -9.14
CA SER A 152 -7.25 16.47 -10.06
C SER A 152 -7.94 17.72 -9.52
N ASP A 153 -8.84 17.57 -8.55
CA ASP A 153 -9.54 18.71 -7.91
C ASP A 153 -8.65 19.46 -6.92
N PHE A 154 -7.52 18.86 -6.54
CA PHE A 154 -6.56 19.36 -5.55
C PHE A 154 -5.21 19.73 -6.16
N GLU A 155 -4.97 19.36 -7.42
CA GLU A 155 -3.82 19.82 -8.20
C GLU A 155 -3.96 21.33 -8.43
N GLU A 156 -2.90 22.10 -8.16
CA GLU A 156 -2.91 23.51 -8.53
C GLU A 156 -3.16 23.63 -10.04
N PRO A 157 -4.04 24.54 -10.49
CA PRO A 157 -4.26 24.74 -11.91
C PRO A 157 -2.90 24.97 -12.58
N ILE A 158 -2.62 24.20 -13.63
CA ILE A 158 -1.42 24.33 -14.48
C ILE A 158 -1.52 25.65 -15.29
N ASN A 159 -1.63 26.79 -14.61
CA ASN A 159 -1.71 28.12 -15.20
C ASN A 159 -0.35 28.84 -15.27
N ASN A 160 0.76 28.13 -15.01
CA ASN A 160 2.10 28.73 -15.02
C ASN A 160 3.01 28.30 -16.17
N PHE A 161 2.59 27.40 -17.08
CA PHE A 161 3.43 27.06 -18.24
C PHE A 161 3.65 28.24 -19.20
N ALA A 162 2.75 29.25 -19.21
CA ALA A 162 2.91 30.46 -20.01
C ALA A 162 3.79 31.54 -19.34
N LYS A 163 4.02 31.49 -18.02
CA LYS A 163 4.82 32.50 -17.29
C LYS A 163 6.25 32.05 -16.98
N VAL A 164 6.51 30.75 -16.98
CA VAL A 164 7.84 30.17 -16.68
C VAL A 164 8.81 30.28 -17.87
N VAL A 165 8.33 30.55 -19.09
CA VAL A 165 9.22 30.87 -20.23
C VAL A 165 9.83 32.28 -20.10
N GLU A 166 9.31 33.14 -19.21
CA GLU A 166 9.70 34.56 -19.14
C GLU A 166 10.63 34.95 -17.99
N GLN A 167 10.84 34.11 -16.96
CA GLN A 167 11.69 34.50 -15.83
C GLN A 167 12.72 33.41 -15.50
N GLY A 168 13.90 33.60 -16.09
CA GLY A 168 15.07 32.76 -15.86
C GLY A 168 15.58 32.76 -14.42
N PHE A 169 16.35 31.71 -14.15
CA PHE A 169 17.26 31.52 -13.01
C PHE A 169 16.63 31.57 -11.61
N ARG A 170 16.44 30.39 -11.00
CA ARG A 170 17.12 29.98 -9.74
C ARG A 170 16.87 28.50 -9.42
N SER A 171 17.86 27.92 -8.77
CA SER A 171 18.17 26.49 -8.65
C SER A 171 17.07 25.61 -8.04
N PRO A 172 16.99 24.32 -8.44
CA PRO A 172 16.03 23.37 -7.87
C PRO A 172 16.38 22.99 -6.41
N PRO A 173 15.38 22.57 -5.61
CA PRO A 173 15.57 22.07 -4.24
C PRO A 173 16.23 20.68 -4.23
N PRO A 174 16.78 20.21 -3.09
CA PRO A 174 17.68 19.07 -3.04
C PRO A 174 16.98 17.71 -3.29
N PRO A 175 17.71 16.69 -3.77
CA PRO A 175 17.17 15.73 -4.74
C PRO A 175 16.55 14.43 -4.18
N GLY A 176 16.44 14.25 -2.86
CA GLY A 176 16.31 12.90 -2.28
C GLY A 176 14.93 12.23 -2.33
N ASN A 177 13.82 12.99 -2.29
CA ASN A 177 12.50 12.43 -1.94
C ASN A 177 11.43 12.58 -3.04
N GLN A 178 11.81 12.91 -4.28
CA GLN A 178 10.84 13.25 -5.34
C GLN A 178 10.67 12.17 -6.42
N ILE A 179 11.40 11.05 -6.34
CA ILE A 179 11.31 9.97 -7.34
C ILE A 179 10.32 8.91 -6.89
N GLY A 180 9.26 8.75 -7.67
CA GLY A 180 8.22 7.75 -7.48
C GLY A 180 8.13 6.77 -8.63
N HIS A 181 7.44 5.66 -8.38
CA HIS A 181 7.07 4.68 -9.40
C HIS A 181 6.28 5.36 -10.53
N GLY A 182 6.56 5.03 -11.80
CA GLY A 182 5.89 5.63 -12.95
C GLY A 182 6.58 6.89 -13.52
N MET A 183 7.60 7.44 -12.84
CA MET A 183 8.35 8.60 -13.34
C MET A 183 9.23 8.23 -14.55
N SER A 184 9.37 9.12 -15.53
CA SER A 184 10.24 8.88 -16.69
C SER A 184 11.72 9.11 -16.37
N GLN A 185 12.61 8.47 -17.15
CA GLN A 185 14.06 8.71 -17.06
C GLN A 185 14.43 10.19 -17.17
N ILE A 186 13.75 10.93 -18.04
CA ILE A 186 14.01 12.36 -18.26
C ILE A 186 13.65 13.17 -17.02
N GLU A 187 12.55 12.85 -16.35
CA GLU A 187 12.15 13.50 -15.11
C GLU A 187 13.12 13.18 -13.98
N VAL A 188 13.55 11.93 -13.84
CA VAL A 188 14.58 11.53 -12.87
C VAL A 188 15.90 12.27 -13.11
N GLN A 189 16.35 12.36 -14.36
CA GLN A 189 17.59 13.05 -14.72
C GLN A 189 17.51 14.56 -14.49
N ARG A 190 16.33 15.16 -14.67
CA ARG A 190 16.10 16.57 -14.32
C ARG A 190 16.15 16.82 -12.81
N LEU A 191 15.73 15.84 -12.00
CA LEU A 191 15.69 15.96 -10.55
C LEU A 191 17.04 15.67 -9.89
N LEU A 192 17.71 14.58 -10.28
CA LEU A 192 18.97 14.13 -9.67
C LEU A 192 20.21 14.57 -10.45
N GLY A 193 20.05 15.06 -11.67
CA GLY A 193 21.14 15.20 -12.62
C GLY A 193 21.48 13.87 -13.31
N ASP A 194 22.64 13.85 -13.95
CA ASP A 194 23.15 12.65 -14.63
C ASP A 194 23.53 11.57 -13.61
N PRO A 195 23.20 10.29 -13.88
CA PRO A 195 23.60 9.19 -13.01
C PRO A 195 25.12 8.99 -13.03
N ASP A 196 25.66 8.52 -11.91
CA ASP A 196 27.08 8.14 -11.80
C ASP A 196 27.40 6.99 -12.77
N SER A 197 26.44 6.09 -12.97
CA SER A 197 26.54 5.02 -13.96
C SER A 197 25.19 4.52 -14.42
N ILE A 198 25.15 4.00 -15.66
CA ILE A 198 23.97 3.39 -16.29
C ILE A 198 24.34 1.98 -16.73
N ASN A 199 23.54 0.99 -16.34
CA ASN A 199 23.63 -0.39 -16.83
C ASN A 199 22.34 -0.77 -17.58
N ARG A 200 22.44 -0.83 -18.91
CA ARG A 200 21.35 -1.18 -19.81
C ARG A 200 21.35 -2.67 -20.13
N LYS A 201 20.19 -3.31 -20.00
CA LYS A 201 19.93 -4.70 -20.40
C LYS A 201 18.70 -4.77 -21.30
N MET A 202 18.69 -5.73 -22.20
CA MET A 202 17.54 -6.10 -23.02
C MET A 202 16.96 -7.40 -22.47
N ALA A 203 15.65 -7.44 -22.22
CA ALA A 203 14.92 -8.64 -21.83
C ALA A 203 13.79 -8.90 -22.84
N GLY A 204 14.12 -9.56 -23.95
CA GLY A 204 13.25 -9.59 -25.12
C GLY A 204 13.19 -8.21 -25.78
N ASP A 205 11.98 -7.70 -26.03
CA ASP A 205 11.76 -6.37 -26.62
C ASP A 205 11.70 -5.24 -25.58
N ILE A 206 11.88 -5.57 -24.31
CA ILE A 206 11.80 -4.63 -23.19
C ILE A 206 13.20 -4.13 -22.84
N ILE A 207 13.34 -2.81 -22.72
CA ILE A 207 14.59 -2.16 -22.30
C ILE A 207 14.56 -1.98 -20.80
N ILE A 208 15.56 -2.51 -20.10
CA ILE A 208 15.72 -2.36 -18.66
C ILE A 208 17.00 -1.59 -18.36
N ASP A 209 16.87 -0.43 -17.73
CA ASP A 209 18.00 0.41 -17.35
C ASP A 209 18.11 0.49 -15.84
N HIS A 210 19.31 0.28 -15.32
CA HIS A 210 19.63 0.47 -13.91
C HIS A 210 20.52 1.70 -13.78
N TRP A 211 20.04 2.71 -13.08
CA TRP A 211 20.78 3.95 -12.85
C TRP A 211 21.21 3.99 -11.39
N TYR A 212 22.45 4.46 -11.17
CA TYR A 212 23.03 4.57 -9.84
C TYR A 212 23.39 6.01 -9.51
N TYR A 213 23.02 6.44 -8.30
CA TYR A 213 23.25 7.77 -7.76
C TYR A 213 23.71 7.68 -6.31
N GLY A 214 25.02 7.72 -6.05
CA GLY A 214 25.58 7.93 -4.71
C GLY A 214 25.01 7.06 -3.57
N GLY A 215 24.54 5.84 -3.86
CA GLY A 215 23.89 4.94 -2.90
C GLY A 215 22.41 4.62 -3.20
N THR A 216 21.81 5.30 -4.17
CA THR A 216 20.44 5.07 -4.65
C THR A 216 20.47 4.32 -5.97
N TYR A 217 19.69 3.23 -6.04
CA TYR A 217 19.49 2.43 -7.25
C TYR A 217 18.09 2.65 -7.79
N ILE A 218 17.98 2.97 -9.07
CA ILE A 218 16.70 3.16 -9.75
C ILE A 218 16.65 2.19 -10.94
N LEU A 219 15.59 1.39 -10.98
CA LEU A 219 15.30 0.48 -12.08
C LEU A 219 14.22 1.07 -12.96
N PHE A 220 14.54 1.19 -14.24
CA PHE A 220 13.62 1.59 -15.29
C PHE A 220 13.28 0.40 -16.17
N GLN A 221 12.01 0.32 -16.57
CA GLN A 221 11.54 -0.55 -17.63
C GLN A 221 10.86 0.32 -18.68
N ASP A 222 11.33 0.23 -19.93
CA ASP A 222 10.87 1.03 -21.07
C ASP A 222 10.88 2.55 -20.77
N GLY A 223 11.93 3.00 -20.07
CA GLY A 223 12.13 4.40 -19.73
C GLY A 223 11.34 4.91 -18.53
N ILE A 224 10.62 4.04 -17.82
CA ILE A 224 9.76 4.38 -16.67
C ILE A 224 10.26 3.71 -15.38
N VAL A 225 10.31 4.43 -14.26
CA VAL A 225 10.70 3.90 -12.95
C VAL A 225 9.75 2.79 -12.53
N LYS A 226 10.31 1.60 -12.31
CA LYS A 226 9.62 0.42 -11.76
C LYS A 226 10.03 0.10 -10.34
N GLN A 227 11.23 0.52 -9.95
CA GLN A 227 11.70 0.26 -8.59
C GLN A 227 12.76 1.26 -8.22
N MET A 228 12.79 1.62 -6.94
CA MET A 228 13.88 2.38 -6.35
C MET A 228 14.28 1.73 -5.03
N SER A 229 15.58 1.68 -4.77
CA SER A 229 16.14 1.22 -3.51
C SER A 229 17.27 2.16 -3.08
N THR A 230 17.12 2.74 -1.90
CA THR A 230 18.15 3.59 -1.30
C THR A 230 18.90 2.77 -0.27
N HIS A 231 20.18 2.49 -0.51
CA HIS A 231 21.02 1.85 0.50
C HIS A 231 21.59 2.93 1.42
N HIS A 232 21.01 3.06 2.62
CA HIS A 232 21.65 3.80 3.70
C HIS A 232 22.85 2.99 4.19
N ILE A 233 24.05 3.40 3.79
CA ILE A 233 25.29 2.93 4.40
C ILE A 233 25.33 3.53 5.81
N TYR A 234 24.88 2.78 6.82
CA TYR A 234 25.09 3.14 8.21
C TYR A 234 26.60 3.18 8.47
N LYS A 235 27.10 4.35 8.84
CA LYS A 235 28.46 4.55 9.36
C LYS A 235 28.53 4.14 10.82
#